data_AF-A0A1I6HPE5-F1
#
_entry.id   AF-A0A1I6HPE5-F1
#
_cell.length_a   1.000
_cell.length_b   1.000
_cell.length_c   1.000
_cell.angle_alpha   90.00
_cell.angle_beta   90.00
_cell.angle_gamma   90.00
#
_symmetry.space_group_name_H-M   'P 1'
#
loop_
_entity.id
_entity.type
_entity.pdbx_description
1 polymer ?
#
loop_
_entity_poly.entity_id
_entity_poly.type
_entity_poly.pdbx_seq_one_letter_code
_entity_poly.pdbx_strand_id
1 'polypeptide(L)'
;MTDDARTDAGGADAPAPAPYDHVRGDGDALAEGTYRVVGVGPEAVTLLRVADPAGRRVNAGELAVVSRPAYASLEPAGNPDEAGLLTTWGLVAFGVVLFAAATFEPLTAATGLSETALSAAGVAVVVVGLVRVLRTRR
;
A
#
# COMPACT_ATOMS: atom_id res chain seq x y z
N MET A 1 46.76 -9.50 -28.83
CA MET A 1 45.61 -10.06 -29.53
C MET A 1 45.12 -11.22 -28.68
N THR A 2 43.81 -11.24 -28.39
CA THR A 2 43.05 -12.04 -27.39
C THR A 2 43.31 -11.66 -25.92
N ASP A 3 42.34 -11.33 -25.08
CA ASP A 3 40.89 -11.14 -25.24
C ASP A 3 40.41 -10.51 -23.90
N ASP A 4 39.78 -9.33 -23.97
CA ASP A 4 39.16 -8.67 -22.82
C ASP A 4 37.81 -9.35 -22.55
N ALA A 5 37.81 -10.45 -21.80
CA ALA A 5 36.59 -11.01 -21.26
C ALA A 5 36.22 -10.28 -19.96
N ARG A 6 35.70 -9.04 -20.12
CA ARG A 6 34.99 -8.33 -19.05
C ARG A 6 33.67 -9.08 -18.82
N THR A 7 33.55 -9.69 -17.65
CA THR A 7 32.32 -10.33 -17.19
C THR A 7 31.24 -9.28 -16.99
N ASP A 8 30.36 -9.15 -17.98
CA ASP A 8 29.09 -8.43 -17.86
C ASP A 8 28.12 -9.27 -17.01
N ALA A 9 28.35 -9.28 -15.70
CA ALA A 9 27.44 -9.87 -14.74
C ALA A 9 26.30 -8.89 -14.45
N GLY A 10 25.22 -9.02 -15.22
CA GLY A 10 23.83 -8.93 -14.75
C GLY A 10 23.50 -7.94 -13.62
N GLY A 11 23.67 -6.65 -13.86
CA GLY A 11 22.86 -5.65 -13.17
C GLY A 11 21.51 -5.62 -13.87
N ALA A 12 20.49 -6.27 -13.30
CA ALA A 12 19.13 -5.99 -13.74
C ALA A 12 18.93 -4.47 -13.63
N ASP A 13 18.65 -3.80 -14.76
CA ASP A 13 18.34 -2.37 -14.78
C ASP A 13 17.22 -2.12 -13.78
N ALA A 14 17.58 -1.67 -12.58
CA ALA A 14 16.61 -1.17 -11.63
C ALA A 14 15.85 -0.06 -12.39
N PRO A 15 14.51 -0.10 -12.40
CA PRO A 15 13.73 0.83 -13.19
C PRO A 15 14.16 2.26 -12.86
N ALA A 16 14.39 3.05 -13.90
CA ALA A 16 14.81 4.43 -13.73
C ALA A 16 13.80 5.19 -12.85
N PRO A 17 14.25 6.07 -11.94
CA PRO A 17 13.36 6.84 -11.08
C PRO A 17 12.33 7.60 -11.90
N ALA A 18 11.05 7.41 -11.60
CA ALA A 18 9.95 8.18 -12.15
C ALA A 18 9.30 9.06 -11.07
N PRO A 19 8.80 10.26 -11.43
CA PRO A 19 7.96 11.04 -10.52
C PRO A 19 6.81 10.19 -9.97
N TYR A 20 6.51 10.36 -8.68
CA TYR A 20 5.53 9.58 -7.91
C TYR A 20 5.93 8.15 -7.53
N ASP A 21 7.12 7.68 -7.90
CA ASP A 21 7.67 6.44 -7.31
C ASP A 21 7.88 6.63 -5.81
N HIS A 22 7.73 5.54 -5.06
CA HIS A 22 7.92 5.54 -3.62
C HIS A 22 9.06 4.60 -3.23
N VAL A 23 9.88 5.04 -2.28
CA VAL A 23 11.02 4.29 -1.74
C VAL A 23 11.06 4.38 -0.22
N ARG A 24 11.66 3.37 0.40
CA ARG A 24 11.88 3.31 1.85
C ARG A 24 13.26 3.87 2.18
N GLY A 25 13.32 4.75 3.18
CA GLY A 25 14.60 5.18 3.76
C GLY A 25 15.25 4.04 4.52
N ASP A 26 16.56 3.90 4.38
CA ASP A 26 17.40 2.83 4.93
C ASP A 26 18.02 3.16 6.29
N GLY A 27 17.85 4.40 6.77
CA GLY A 27 18.44 4.91 8.00
C GLY A 27 19.88 5.39 7.87
N ASP A 28 20.50 5.25 6.69
CA ASP A 28 21.88 5.66 6.42
C ASP A 28 21.92 6.83 5.45
N ALA A 29 21.71 6.56 4.15
CA ALA A 29 21.64 7.60 3.12
C ALA A 29 20.35 8.43 3.23
N LEU A 30 19.29 7.84 3.80
CA LEU A 30 18.00 8.45 3.95
C LEU A 30 17.35 8.01 5.27
N ALA A 31 16.96 8.97 6.11
CA ALA A 31 16.31 8.66 7.39
C ALA A 31 15.11 7.71 7.20
N GLU A 32 14.82 6.89 8.20
CA GLU A 32 13.72 5.92 8.10
C GLU A 32 12.37 6.60 7.81
N GLY A 33 11.64 6.05 6.85
CA GLY A 33 10.34 6.55 6.42
C GLY A 33 10.00 6.16 4.98
N THR A 34 8.86 6.64 4.49
CA THR A 34 8.47 6.50 3.08
C THR A 34 8.66 7.83 2.38
N TYR A 35 9.30 7.79 1.22
CA TYR A 35 9.61 8.95 0.40
C TYR A 35 9.00 8.80 -0.99
N ARG A 36 8.59 9.92 -1.58
CA ARG A 36 8.07 9.99 -2.94
C ARG A 36 9.02 10.79 -3.82
N VAL A 37 9.30 10.29 -5.02
CA VAL A 37 10.05 11.05 -6.04
C VAL A 37 9.23 12.25 -6.49
N VAL A 38 9.81 13.45 -6.35
CA VAL A 38 9.21 14.72 -6.78
C VAL A 38 10.03 15.44 -7.84
N GLY A 39 11.27 15.00 -8.10
CA GLY A 39 12.10 15.53 -9.16
C GLY A 39 13.20 14.54 -9.56
N VAL A 40 13.51 14.50 -10.85
CA VAL A 40 14.56 13.64 -11.41
C VAL A 40 15.52 14.52 -12.20
N GLY A 41 16.74 14.66 -11.70
CA GLY A 41 17.83 15.36 -12.35
C GLY A 41 18.80 14.38 -13.05
N PRO A 42 19.81 14.91 -13.78
CA PRO A 42 20.82 14.08 -14.44
C PRO A 42 21.64 13.27 -13.44
N GLU A 43 22.02 13.86 -12.29
CA GLU A 43 22.91 13.22 -11.30
C GLU A 43 22.20 12.78 -10.01
N ALA A 44 21.03 13.36 -9.74
CA ALA A 44 20.36 13.23 -8.45
C ALA A 44 18.84 13.11 -8.58
N VAL A 45 18.22 12.56 -7.55
CA VAL A 45 16.77 12.41 -7.39
C VAL A 45 16.33 13.20 -6.16
N THR A 46 15.30 14.00 -6.32
CA THR A 46 14.67 14.76 -5.22
C THR A 46 13.49 13.97 -4.69
N LEU A 47 13.52 13.72 -3.39
CA LEU A 47 12.57 12.93 -2.64
C LEU A 47 11.83 13.79 -1.63
N LEU A 48 10.53 13.55 -1.45
CA LEU A 48 9.70 14.14 -0.41
C LEU A 48 9.30 13.06 0.60
N ARG A 49 9.56 13.28 1.88
CA ARG A 49 9.07 12.38 2.93
C ARG A 49 7.56 12.50 3.06
N VAL A 50 6.86 11.38 2.90
CA VAL A 50 5.39 11.31 2.93
C VAL A 50 4.86 10.49 4.11
N ALA A 51 5.68 9.59 4.68
CA ALA A 51 5.32 8.87 5.90
C ALA A 51 6.52 8.63 6.83
N ASP A 52 6.22 8.51 8.12
CA ASP A 52 7.18 8.13 9.17
C ASP A 52 7.50 6.61 9.12
N PRO A 53 8.43 6.10 9.95
CA PRO A 53 8.77 4.67 9.96
C PRO A 53 7.58 3.75 10.30
N ALA A 54 6.58 4.28 11.03
CA ALA A 54 5.35 3.58 11.37
C ALA A 54 4.30 3.63 10.25
N GLY A 55 4.62 4.23 9.10
CA GLY A 55 3.72 4.37 7.95
C GLY A 55 2.65 5.45 8.14
N ARG A 56 2.78 6.33 9.14
CA ARG A 56 1.84 7.43 9.36
C ARG A 56 2.23 8.61 8.47
N ARG A 57 1.23 9.26 7.87
CA ARG A 57 1.43 10.44 7.02
C ARG A 57 2.18 11.55 7.75
N VAL A 58 3.16 12.13 7.05
CA VAL A 58 3.94 13.29 7.51
C VAL A 58 3.73 14.43 6.53
N ASN A 59 3.31 15.60 7.02
CA ASN A 59 3.12 16.82 6.22
C ASN A 59 4.25 17.84 6.45
N ALA A 60 5.43 17.38 6.86
CA ALA A 60 6.54 18.27 7.21
C ALA A 60 7.17 18.96 6.00
N GLY A 61 6.91 18.49 4.77
CA GLY A 61 7.55 19.03 3.56
C GLY A 61 9.05 18.72 3.48
N GLU A 62 9.51 17.71 4.21
CA GLU A 62 10.92 17.34 4.29
C GLU A 62 11.41 16.79 2.94
N LEU A 63 12.32 17.52 2.30
CA LEU A 63 12.95 17.13 1.04
C LEU A 63 14.33 16.55 1.29
N ALA A 64 14.64 15.46 0.61
CA ALA A 64 15.97 14.88 0.55
C ALA A 64 16.44 14.80 -0.90
N VAL A 65 17.74 14.95 -1.13
CA VAL A 65 18.35 14.80 -2.45
C VAL A 65 19.38 13.69 -2.34
N VAL A 66 19.20 12.65 -3.16
CA VAL A 66 20.09 11.49 -3.19
C VAL A 66 20.69 11.34 -4.58
N SER A 67 21.90 10.77 -4.66
CA SER A 67 22.50 10.43 -5.94
C SER A 67 21.72 9.30 -6.61
N ARG A 68 21.81 9.18 -7.93
CA ARG A 68 21.17 8.05 -8.65
C ARG A 68 21.62 6.67 -8.16
N PRO A 69 22.91 6.41 -7.88
CA PRO A 69 23.33 5.14 -7.31
C PRO A 69 22.72 4.87 -5.93
N ALA A 70 22.63 5.89 -5.07
CA ALA A 70 22.00 5.76 -3.75
C ALA A 70 20.49 5.51 -3.87
N TYR A 71 19.80 6.14 -4.81
CA TYR A 71 18.39 5.85 -5.08
C TYR A 71 18.20 4.39 -5.52
N ALA A 72 19.06 3.87 -6.39
CA ALA A 72 18.96 2.51 -6.92
C ALA A 72 19.16 1.43 -5.83
N SER A 73 19.79 1.76 -4.71
CA SER A 73 19.92 0.86 -3.56
C SER A 73 18.74 0.91 -2.58
N LEU A 74 17.81 1.87 -2.73
CA LEU A 74 16.66 1.98 -1.85
C LEU A 74 15.59 0.94 -2.21
N GLU A 75 14.91 0.44 -1.18
CA GLU A 75 13.80 -0.50 -1.34
C GLU A 75 12.56 0.23 -1.91
N PRO A 76 11.91 -0.28 -2.96
CA PRO A 76 10.61 0.23 -3.40
C PRO A 76 9.57 0.14 -2.28
N ALA A 77 8.79 1.21 -2.10
CA ALA A 77 7.71 1.26 -1.14
C ALA A 77 6.34 1.34 -1.83
N GLY A 78 5.30 0.80 -1.19
CA GLY A 78 3.93 1.05 -1.62
C GLY A 78 3.53 2.50 -1.38
N ASN A 79 2.55 2.99 -2.15
CA ASN A 79 1.98 4.31 -1.92
C ASN A 79 1.25 4.32 -0.56
N PRO A 80 1.63 5.21 0.39
CA PRO A 80 0.97 5.28 1.70
C PRO A 80 -0.51 5.70 1.63
N ASP A 81 -0.95 6.21 0.48
CA ASP A 81 -2.35 6.59 0.23
C ASP A 81 -3.19 5.45 -0.33
N GLU A 82 -2.58 4.32 -0.72
CA GLU A 82 -3.35 3.16 -1.12
C GLU A 82 -4.08 2.57 0.09
N ALA A 83 -5.40 2.59 0.03
CA ALA A 83 -6.22 1.92 1.03
C ALA A 83 -5.91 0.42 1.00
N GLY A 84 -5.41 -0.11 2.12
CA GLY A 84 -5.15 -1.54 2.27
C GLY A 84 -6.42 -2.38 2.07
N LEU A 85 -6.24 -3.64 1.68
CA LEU A 85 -7.31 -4.56 1.31
C LEU A 85 -8.38 -4.71 2.41
N LEU A 86 -7.97 -4.71 3.68
CA LEU A 86 -8.86 -4.71 4.84
C LEU A 86 -9.69 -3.42 4.95
N THR A 87 -9.10 -2.26 4.71
CA THR A 87 -9.79 -0.96 4.77
C THR A 87 -10.77 -0.81 3.61
N THR A 88 -10.43 -1.34 2.44
CA THR A 88 -11.29 -1.31 1.25
C THR A 88 -12.43 -2.32 1.37
N TRP A 89 -12.13 -3.58 1.68
CA TRP A 89 -13.09 -4.68 1.55
C TRP A 89 -13.60 -5.25 2.87
N GLY A 90 -13.08 -4.78 4.01
CA GLY A 90 -13.41 -5.35 5.33
C GLY A 90 -14.90 -5.35 5.64
N LEU A 91 -15.63 -4.29 5.26
CA LEU A 91 -17.07 -4.24 5.48
C LEU A 91 -17.85 -5.24 4.63
N VAL A 92 -17.41 -5.45 3.37
CA VAL A 92 -18.02 -6.46 2.48
C VAL A 92 -17.77 -7.86 3.02
N ALA A 93 -16.52 -8.17 3.37
CA ALA A 93 -16.16 -9.47 3.95
C ALA A 93 -16.92 -9.75 5.25
N PHE A 94 -17.04 -8.75 6.14
CA PHE A 94 -17.81 -8.88 7.37
C PHE A 94 -19.29 -9.15 7.09
N GLY A 95 -19.90 -8.45 6.14
CA GLY A 95 -21.29 -8.70 5.74
C GLY A 95 -21.51 -10.11 5.18
N VAL A 96 -20.56 -10.62 4.38
CA VAL A 96 -20.60 -12.01 3.87
C VAL A 96 -20.50 -13.03 5.01
N VAL A 97 -19.58 -12.82 5.95
CA VAL A 97 -19.43 -13.70 7.12
C VAL A 97 -20.69 -13.68 7.97
N LEU A 98 -21.29 -12.51 8.21
CA LEU A 98 -22.52 -12.37 9.00
C LEU A 98 -23.71 -13.03 8.31
N PHE A 99 -23.80 -12.91 6.98
CA PHE A 99 -24.81 -13.61 6.17
C PHE A 99 -24.63 -15.13 6.25
N ALA A 100 -23.41 -15.64 6.08
CA ALA A 100 -23.14 -17.07 6.20
C ALA A 100 -23.38 -17.60 7.63
N ALA A 101 -23.06 -16.81 8.66
CA ALA A 101 -23.31 -17.19 10.05
C ALA A 101 -24.81 -17.23 10.40
N ALA A 102 -25.68 -16.56 9.63
CA ALA A 102 -27.13 -16.64 9.80
C ALA A 102 -27.69 -18.04 9.62
N THR A 103 -27.02 -18.89 8.83
CA THR A 103 -27.41 -20.28 8.63
C THR A 103 -26.93 -21.20 9.76
N PHE A 104 -26.21 -20.66 10.75
CA PHE A 104 -25.67 -21.41 11.88
C PHE A 104 -26.64 -21.35 13.06
N GLU A 105 -27.38 -22.44 13.25
CA GLU A 105 -28.43 -22.58 14.30
C GLU A 105 -27.97 -22.22 15.73
N PRO A 106 -26.74 -22.56 16.18
CA PRO A 106 -26.26 -22.13 17.50
C PRO A 106 -26.21 -20.61 17.67
N LEU A 107 -25.99 -19.88 16.57
CA LEU A 107 -25.79 -18.44 16.56
C LEU A 107 -27.13 -17.69 16.60
N THR A 108 -28.13 -18.19 15.86
CA THR A 108 -29.50 -17.66 15.93
C THR A 108 -30.13 -17.94 17.29
N ALA A 109 -29.88 -19.12 17.87
CA ALA A 109 -30.30 -19.45 19.23
C ALA A 109 -29.64 -18.55 20.29
N ALA A 110 -28.34 -18.28 20.18
CA ALA A 110 -27.61 -17.43 21.12
C ALA A 110 -28.02 -15.94 21.04
N THR A 111 -28.41 -15.46 19.86
CA THR A 111 -28.76 -14.05 19.62
C THR A 111 -30.25 -13.76 19.79
N GLY A 112 -31.11 -14.78 19.73
CA GLY A 112 -32.57 -14.63 19.73
C GLY A 112 -33.14 -14.00 18.44
N LEU A 113 -32.31 -13.85 17.41
CA LEU A 113 -32.69 -13.27 16.12
C LEU A 113 -33.13 -14.38 15.15
N SER A 114 -34.09 -14.07 14.28
CA SER A 114 -34.44 -14.96 13.19
C SER A 114 -33.32 -15.01 12.14
N GLU A 115 -33.18 -16.15 11.47
CA GLU A 115 -32.28 -16.32 10.32
C GLU A 115 -32.50 -15.22 9.27
N THR A 116 -33.77 -14.87 9.02
CA THR A 116 -34.15 -13.82 8.06
C THR A 116 -33.66 -12.45 8.48
N ALA A 117 -33.76 -12.12 9.77
CA ALA A 117 -33.28 -10.84 10.30
C ALA A 117 -31.74 -10.75 10.21
N LEU A 118 -31.03 -11.83 10.58
CA LEU A 118 -29.58 -11.86 10.52
C LEU A 118 -29.05 -11.82 9.08
N SER A 119 -29.69 -12.57 8.18
CA SER A 119 -29.37 -12.58 6.74
C SER A 119 -29.58 -11.21 6.11
N ALA A 120 -30.71 -10.56 6.40
CA ALA A 120 -31.00 -9.21 5.91
C ALA A 120 -29.96 -8.19 6.40
N ALA A 121 -29.52 -8.30 7.66
CA ALA A 121 -28.46 -7.46 8.21
C ALA A 121 -27.13 -7.70 7.48
N GLY A 122 -26.76 -8.96 7.20
CA GLY A 122 -25.54 -9.30 6.45
C GLY A 122 -25.55 -8.70 5.05
N VAL A 123 -26.66 -8.86 4.31
CA VAL A 123 -26.84 -8.26 2.98
C VAL A 123 -26.76 -6.74 3.03
N ALA A 124 -27.41 -6.09 4.00
CA ALA A 124 -27.36 -4.64 4.14
C ALA A 124 -25.92 -4.14 4.34
N VAL A 125 -25.13 -4.84 5.17
CA VAL A 125 -23.71 -4.53 5.39
C VAL A 125 -22.89 -4.69 4.11
N VAL A 126 -23.13 -5.76 3.32
CA VAL A 126 -22.48 -5.95 2.00
C VAL A 126 -22.80 -4.79 1.06
N VAL A 127 -24.07 -4.38 0.95
CA VAL A 127 -24.49 -3.28 0.08
C VAL A 127 -23.82 -1.97 0.49
N VAL A 128 -23.80 -1.65 1.79
CA VAL A 128 -23.12 -0.45 2.30
C VAL A 128 -21.61 -0.51 2.02
N GLY A 129 -20.99 -1.68 2.20
CA GLY A 129 -19.59 -1.92 1.87
C GLY A 129 -19.29 -1.66 0.39
N LEU A 130 -20.10 -2.21 -0.51
CA LEU A 130 -19.96 -2.01 -1.95
C LEU A 130 -20.14 -0.55 -2.35
N VAL A 131 -21.17 0.14 -1.83
CA VAL A 131 -21.38 1.57 -2.10
C VAL A 131 -20.18 2.40 -1.64
N ARG A 132 -19.62 2.08 -0.47
CA ARG A 132 -18.40 2.74 0.04
C ARG A 132 -17.22 2.52 -0.90
N VAL A 133 -16.95 1.27 -1.30
CA VAL A 133 -15.85 0.93 -2.23
C VAL A 133 -15.99 1.66 -3.56
N LEU A 134 -17.19 1.68 -4.13
CA LEU A 134 -17.48 2.34 -5.40
C LEU A 134 -17.30 3.86 -5.31
N ARG A 135 -17.58 4.48 -4.16
CA ARG A 135 -17.36 5.91 -3.93
C ARG A 135 -15.88 6.26 -3.73
N THR A 136 -15.10 5.40 -3.08
CA THR A 136 -13.67 5.65 -2.83
C THR A 136 -12.76 5.37 -4.03
N ARG A 137 -13.29 4.75 -5.09
CA ARG A 137 -12.56 4.46 -6.34
C ARG A 137 -12.79 5.51 -7.45
N ARG A 138 -13.59 6.56 -7.20
CA ARG A 138 -13.75 7.71 -8.10
C ARG A 138 -12.89 8.86 -7.62
#